data_AF-A0A7C5GN04-F1
#
_entry.id   AF-A0A7C5GN04-F1
#
_cell.length_a   1.000
_cell.length_b   1.000
_cell.length_c   1.000
_cell.angle_alpha   90.00
_cell.angle_beta   90.00
_cell.angle_gamma   90.00
#
_symmetry.space_group_name_H-M   'P 1'
#
loop_
_entity.id
_entity.type
_entity.pdbx_description
1 polymer ?
#
loop_
_entity_poly.entity_id
_entity_poly.type
_entity_poly.pdbx_seq_one_letter_code
_entity_poly.pdbx_strand_id
1 'polypeptide(L)'
;MTDRPGVAQLRCSEVLVATLAGSGVRHAVLSPGSRSTPLALACLRHPSIETHITIDERSAAFLALGLARESGVPALVIATSGSAPGHWLPAVMEANHGAVPLLLLSADRPPELVGWGANQTTDQQHLFGGQVRAFHTVNTANDSEEGLRQVAQLARRAFQESRWPLPGPVHLNLPFREPLLPEGWPPVVQGEPLPPLPQPAPPPPDPDQMERLVSSLGSGPGVVVCGPGDRELPDPALLCRLAERLDAPMLVDPLSGLRFGSHDRSRLLVHY
;
A
#
# COMPACT_ATOMS: atom_id res chain seq x y z
N MET A 1 -26.42 -24.41 11.67
CA MET A 1 -25.23 -23.54 11.68
C MET A 1 -25.75 -22.17 12.07
N THR A 2 -25.61 -21.78 13.33
CA THR A 2 -26.15 -20.50 13.84
C THR A 2 -25.36 -19.37 13.19
N ASP A 3 -26.01 -18.62 12.31
CA ASP A 3 -25.44 -17.46 11.62
C ASP A 3 -24.99 -16.45 12.68
N ARG A 4 -23.68 -16.24 12.81
CA ARG A 4 -23.07 -15.31 13.77
C ARG A 4 -22.21 -14.31 12.99
N PRO A 5 -22.84 -13.35 12.28
CA PRO A 5 -22.13 -12.44 11.38
C PRO A 5 -21.01 -11.70 12.11
N GLY A 6 -21.24 -11.25 13.33
CA GLY A 6 -20.25 -10.51 14.12
C GLY A 6 -18.97 -11.31 14.41
N VAL A 7 -19.09 -12.60 14.71
CA VAL A 7 -17.92 -13.48 14.93
C VAL A 7 -17.17 -13.69 13.62
N ALA A 8 -17.90 -13.98 12.53
CA ALA A 8 -17.27 -14.29 11.26
C ALA A 8 -16.50 -13.08 10.68
N GLN A 9 -17.09 -11.89 10.76
CA GLN A 9 -16.47 -10.66 10.28
C GLN A 9 -15.23 -10.28 11.08
N LEU A 10 -15.28 -10.43 12.41
CA LEU A 10 -14.11 -10.18 13.25
C LEU A 10 -12.98 -11.17 12.90
N ARG A 11 -13.28 -12.47 12.76
CA ARG A 11 -12.28 -13.49 12.40
C ARG A 11 -11.66 -13.24 11.02
N CYS A 12 -12.46 -12.93 10.01
CA CYS A 12 -11.94 -12.57 8.69
C CYS A 12 -11.03 -11.33 8.78
N SER A 13 -11.43 -10.32 9.56
CA SER A 13 -10.62 -9.11 9.76
C SER A 13 -9.31 -9.40 10.51
N GLU A 14 -9.34 -10.24 11.55
CA GLU A 14 -8.16 -10.69 12.29
C GLU A 14 -7.19 -11.46 11.37
N VAL A 15 -7.69 -12.36 10.51
CA VAL A 15 -6.85 -13.09 9.54
C VAL A 15 -6.26 -12.15 8.47
N LEU A 16 -7.04 -11.20 7.95
CA LEU A 16 -6.56 -10.18 7.02
C LEU A 16 -5.40 -9.39 7.63
N VAL A 17 -5.61 -8.83 8.82
CA VAL A 17 -4.61 -8.00 9.53
C VAL A 17 -3.39 -8.83 9.92
N ALA A 18 -3.56 -10.04 10.45
CA ALA A 18 -2.45 -10.92 10.82
C ALA A 18 -1.58 -11.30 9.61
N THR A 19 -2.21 -11.57 8.46
CA THR A 19 -1.48 -11.89 7.23
C THR A 19 -0.68 -10.69 6.70
N LEU A 20 -1.26 -9.49 6.74
CA LEU A 20 -0.57 -8.26 6.36
C LEU A 20 0.58 -7.93 7.32
N ALA A 21 0.36 -8.11 8.62
CA ALA A 21 1.41 -7.95 9.64
C ALA A 21 2.57 -8.94 9.43
N GLY A 22 2.26 -10.20 9.14
CA GLY A 22 3.23 -11.23 8.78
C GLY A 22 4.03 -10.91 7.50
N SER A 23 3.45 -10.12 6.60
CA SER A 23 4.12 -9.62 5.38
C SER A 23 5.02 -8.40 5.64
N GLY A 24 4.95 -7.80 6.83
CA GLY A 24 5.78 -6.67 7.23
C GLY A 24 5.01 -5.40 7.60
N VAL A 25 3.70 -5.33 7.35
CA VAL A 25 2.90 -4.14 7.70
C VAL A 25 2.97 -3.87 9.20
N ARG A 26 3.17 -2.60 9.58
CA ARG A 26 3.26 -2.16 10.98
C ARG A 26 2.29 -1.07 11.36
N HIS A 27 1.83 -0.26 10.41
CA HIS A 27 0.97 0.89 10.72
C HIS A 27 -0.42 0.74 10.11
N ALA A 28 -1.43 1.06 10.91
CA ALA A 28 -2.80 1.22 10.46
C ALA A 28 -3.33 2.59 10.88
N VAL A 29 -3.75 3.41 9.93
CA VAL A 29 -4.40 4.69 10.19
C VAL A 29 -5.90 4.52 10.04
N LEU A 30 -6.62 4.69 11.15
CA LEU A 30 -8.04 4.41 11.28
C LEU A 30 -8.83 5.71 11.44
N SER A 31 -9.81 5.90 10.57
CA SER A 31 -10.90 6.85 10.76
C SER A 31 -12.13 6.11 11.31
N PRO A 32 -12.61 6.49 12.51
CA PRO A 32 -13.61 5.73 13.24
C PRO A 32 -14.99 5.77 12.57
N GLY A 33 -15.70 4.65 12.58
CA GLY A 33 -17.10 4.58 12.17
C GLY A 33 -17.69 3.19 12.37
N SER A 34 -19.03 3.10 12.42
CA SER A 34 -19.71 1.86 12.81
C SER A 34 -19.33 0.69 11.89
N ARG A 35 -19.42 0.85 10.57
CA ARG A 35 -19.19 -0.26 9.60
C ARG A 35 -17.77 -0.82 9.64
N SER A 36 -16.77 -0.01 10.01
CA SER A 36 -15.35 -0.43 10.08
C SER A 36 -14.96 -1.08 11.41
N THR A 37 -15.91 -1.26 12.34
CA THR A 37 -15.67 -1.87 13.65
C THR A 37 -14.90 -3.20 13.61
N PRO A 38 -15.22 -4.17 12.73
CA PRO A 38 -14.45 -5.42 12.66
C PRO A 38 -12.96 -5.20 12.34
N LEU A 39 -12.65 -4.30 11.41
CA LEU A 39 -11.26 -3.95 11.04
C LEU A 39 -10.54 -3.18 12.14
N ALA A 40 -11.23 -2.21 12.74
CA ALA A 40 -10.70 -1.43 13.85
C ALA A 40 -10.28 -2.35 15.01
N LEU A 41 -11.15 -3.28 15.39
CA LEU A 41 -10.86 -4.24 16.45
C LEU A 41 -9.72 -5.19 16.09
N ALA A 42 -9.68 -5.69 14.86
CA ALA A 42 -8.59 -6.54 14.39
C ALA A 42 -7.22 -5.83 14.48
N CYS A 43 -7.14 -4.54 14.11
CA CYS A 43 -5.91 -3.76 14.23
C CYS A 43 -5.53 -3.50 15.69
N LEU A 44 -6.48 -3.04 16.51
CA LEU A 44 -6.26 -2.73 17.92
C LEU A 44 -5.86 -3.96 18.77
N ARG A 45 -6.28 -5.16 18.36
CA ARG A 45 -5.97 -6.43 19.04
C ARG A 45 -4.67 -7.09 18.54
N HIS A 46 -4.08 -6.61 17.44
CA HIS A 46 -2.90 -7.23 16.86
C HIS A 46 -1.60 -6.61 17.39
N PRO A 47 -0.71 -7.37 18.06
CA PRO A 47 0.44 -6.81 18.80
C PRO A 47 1.49 -6.13 17.91
N SER A 48 1.61 -6.52 16.65
CA SER A 48 2.58 -5.94 15.71
C SER A 48 2.06 -4.74 14.92
N ILE A 49 0.79 -4.34 15.11
CA ILE A 49 0.17 -3.22 14.39
C ILE A 49 0.02 -2.03 15.34
N GLU A 50 0.74 -0.96 15.04
CA GLU A 50 0.53 0.34 15.64
C GLU A 50 -0.66 1.03 14.97
N THR A 51 -1.69 1.30 15.76
CA THR A 51 -2.92 1.92 15.25
C THR A 51 -2.92 3.42 15.56
N HIS A 52 -3.03 4.23 14.52
CA HIS A 52 -3.16 5.69 14.57
C HIS A 52 -4.61 6.06 14.34
N ILE A 53 -5.24 6.79 15.26
CA ILE A 53 -6.64 7.21 15.11
C ILE A 53 -6.69 8.65 14.62
N THR A 54 -7.25 8.86 13.43
CA THR A 54 -7.37 10.17 12.79
C THR A 54 -8.80 10.40 12.33
N ILE A 55 -9.45 11.44 12.85
CA ILE A 55 -10.88 11.71 12.59
C ILE A 55 -11.12 12.11 11.13
N ASP A 56 -10.32 13.03 10.59
CA ASP A 56 -10.42 13.48 9.20
C ASP A 56 -9.80 12.42 8.27
N GLU A 57 -10.61 11.77 7.42
CA GLU A 57 -10.16 10.72 6.51
C GLU A 57 -9.10 11.19 5.51
N ARG A 58 -9.16 12.46 5.07
CA ARG A 58 -8.16 13.02 4.15
C ARG A 58 -6.82 13.13 4.88
N SER A 59 -6.82 13.66 6.10
CA SER A 59 -5.60 13.71 6.93
C SER A 59 -5.08 12.30 7.27
N ALA A 60 -5.97 11.36 7.54
CA ALA A 60 -5.63 9.97 7.81
C ALA A 60 -4.85 9.34 6.64
N ALA A 61 -5.32 9.55 5.41
CA ALA A 61 -4.68 9.01 4.22
C ALA A 61 -3.29 9.62 3.96
N PHE A 62 -3.10 10.93 4.22
CA PHE A 62 -1.77 11.56 4.12
C PHE A 62 -0.81 11.12 5.23
N LEU A 63 -1.31 10.88 6.45
CA LEU A 63 -0.48 10.30 7.51
C LEU A 63 0.03 8.91 7.11
N ALA A 64 -0.85 8.06 6.60
CA ALA A 64 -0.47 6.74 6.11
C ALA A 64 0.53 6.82 4.94
N LEU A 65 0.35 7.79 4.04
CA LEU A 65 1.28 8.05 2.94
C LEU A 65 2.69 8.37 3.45
N GLY A 66 2.81 9.23 4.46
CA GLY A 66 4.10 9.54 5.09
C GLY A 66 4.75 8.30 5.73
N LEU A 67 3.97 7.56 6.53
CA LEU A 67 4.44 6.32 7.19
C LEU A 67 4.91 5.26 6.18
N ALA A 68 4.18 5.10 5.07
CA ALA A 68 4.55 4.16 4.02
C ALA A 68 5.77 4.62 3.22
N ARG A 69 5.90 5.93 2.96
CA ARG A 69 7.06 6.50 2.26
C ARG A 69 8.35 6.35 3.08
N GLU A 70 8.28 6.59 4.38
CA GLU A 70 9.44 6.45 5.28
C GLU A 70 9.86 4.99 5.45
N SER A 71 8.90 4.08 5.68
CA SER A 71 9.21 2.68 5.97
C SER A 71 9.49 1.83 4.72
N GLY A 72 9.05 2.27 3.54
CA GLY A 72 9.09 1.46 2.30
C GLY A 72 8.13 0.26 2.31
N VAL A 73 7.28 0.14 3.34
CA VAL A 73 6.30 -0.94 3.54
C VAL A 73 4.90 -0.35 3.52
N PRO A 74 3.88 -1.05 2.97
CA PRO A 74 2.52 -0.51 2.92
C PRO A 74 1.97 -0.19 4.31
N ALA A 75 1.34 0.97 4.45
CA ALA A 75 0.50 1.32 5.60
C ALA A 75 -0.98 1.07 5.28
N LEU A 76 -1.78 0.68 6.29
CA LEU A 76 -3.22 0.52 6.14
C LEU A 76 -3.92 1.87 6.31
N VAL A 77 -4.93 2.14 5.48
CA VAL A 77 -5.88 3.25 5.66
C VAL A 77 -7.27 2.66 5.80
N ILE A 78 -7.93 2.90 6.91
CA ILE A 78 -9.20 2.24 7.25
C ILE A 78 -10.26 3.29 7.53
N ALA A 79 -11.41 3.18 6.87
CA ALA A 79 -12.56 4.03 7.14
C ALA A 79 -13.86 3.27 6.97
N THR A 80 -14.93 3.88 7.47
CA THR A 80 -16.29 3.37 7.35
C THR A 80 -16.84 3.55 5.93
N SER A 81 -18.10 3.16 5.72
CA SER A 81 -18.77 3.26 4.41
C SER A 81 -19.22 4.68 4.08
N GLY A 82 -19.70 4.89 2.86
CA GLY A 82 -20.27 6.16 2.41
C GLY A 82 -19.22 7.11 1.85
N SER A 83 -19.27 8.40 2.21
CA SER A 83 -18.34 9.39 1.65
C SER A 83 -16.92 9.27 2.19
N ALA A 84 -16.71 8.55 3.29
CA ALA A 84 -15.44 8.48 4.00
C ALA A 84 -14.26 8.05 3.10
N PRO A 85 -14.34 6.94 2.32
CA PRO A 85 -13.26 6.57 1.41
C PRO A 85 -13.01 7.61 0.30
N GLY A 86 -14.03 8.38 -0.10
CA GLY A 86 -13.89 9.43 -1.12
C GLY A 86 -12.90 10.53 -0.72
N HIS A 87 -12.75 10.80 0.58
CA HIS A 87 -11.78 11.76 1.10
C HIS A 87 -10.32 11.31 0.96
N TRP A 88 -10.07 10.02 0.66
CA TRP A 88 -8.72 9.52 0.43
C TRP A 88 -8.15 9.92 -0.93
N LEU A 89 -9.00 10.29 -1.89
CA LEU A 89 -8.61 10.50 -3.29
C LEU A 89 -7.34 11.36 -3.47
N PRO A 90 -7.15 12.50 -2.77
CA PRO A 90 -5.93 13.29 -2.90
C PRO A 90 -4.65 12.52 -2.53
N ALA A 91 -4.67 11.77 -1.43
CA ALA A 91 -3.54 10.96 -1.00
C ALA A 91 -3.34 9.72 -1.89
N VAL A 92 -4.42 9.15 -2.43
CA VAL A 92 -4.33 8.05 -3.40
C VAL A 92 -3.65 8.51 -4.69
N MET A 93 -3.99 9.70 -5.20
CA MET A 93 -3.34 10.29 -6.36
C MET A 93 -1.85 10.54 -6.10
N GLU A 94 -1.50 11.10 -4.94
CA GLU A 94 -0.10 11.31 -4.55
C GLU A 94 0.66 9.98 -4.42
N ALA A 95 0.07 8.98 -3.77
CA ALA A 95 0.68 7.66 -3.62
C ALA A 95 0.87 6.94 -4.97
N ASN A 96 -0.05 7.14 -5.91
CA ASN A 96 0.07 6.59 -7.26
C ASN A 96 1.28 7.16 -8.00
N HIS A 97 1.40 8.49 -8.04
CA HIS A 97 2.45 9.18 -8.79
C HIS A 97 3.81 9.09 -8.11
N GLY A 98 3.85 9.16 -6.78
CA GLY A 98 5.05 9.02 -5.96
C GLY A 98 5.46 7.58 -5.69
N ALA A 99 4.77 6.60 -6.30
CA ALA A 99 5.01 5.17 -6.09
C ALA A 99 5.11 4.76 -4.61
N VAL A 100 4.17 5.23 -3.79
CA VAL A 100 4.09 4.92 -2.36
C VAL A 100 3.09 3.78 -2.12
N PRO A 101 3.48 2.69 -1.46
CA PRO A 101 2.59 1.56 -1.22
C PRO A 101 1.53 1.89 -0.16
N LEU A 102 0.25 1.75 -0.48
CA LEU A 102 -0.85 1.88 0.50
C LEU A 102 -1.83 0.72 0.37
N LEU A 103 -2.45 0.32 1.48
CA LEU A 103 -3.56 -0.62 1.49
C LEU A 103 -4.81 0.07 2.05
N LEU A 104 -5.71 0.46 1.14
CA LEU A 104 -6.95 1.17 1.46
C LEU A 104 -8.02 0.12 1.78
N LEU A 105 -8.51 0.07 3.02
CA LEU A 105 -9.52 -0.88 3.49
C LEU A 105 -10.81 -0.13 3.80
N SER A 106 -11.70 -0.02 2.81
CA SER A 106 -13.01 0.60 3.03
C SER A 106 -14.01 -0.44 3.53
N ALA A 107 -14.64 -0.15 4.65
CA ALA A 107 -15.81 -0.90 5.06
C ALA A 107 -17.01 -0.52 4.17
N ASP A 108 -17.88 -1.48 3.87
CA ASP A 108 -19.07 -1.27 3.04
C ASP A 108 -20.28 -2.03 3.58
N ARG A 109 -21.45 -1.71 3.06
CA ARG A 109 -22.68 -2.47 3.27
C ARG A 109 -22.61 -3.82 2.54
N PRO A 110 -23.36 -4.83 3.00
CA PRO A 110 -23.45 -6.08 2.27
C PRO A 110 -24.21 -5.88 0.95
N PRO A 111 -23.98 -6.73 -0.07
CA PRO A 111 -24.51 -6.52 -1.42
C PRO A 111 -26.01 -6.26 -1.49
N GLU A 112 -26.79 -6.91 -0.63
CA GLU A 112 -28.25 -6.74 -0.55
C GLU A 112 -28.72 -5.34 -0.12
N LEU A 113 -27.83 -4.48 0.39
CA LEU A 113 -28.13 -3.10 0.82
C LEU A 113 -27.49 -2.03 -0.08
N VAL A 114 -26.68 -2.42 -1.06
CA VAL A 114 -26.03 -1.49 -2.00
C VAL A 114 -27.02 -1.09 -3.11
N GLY A 115 -27.16 0.22 -3.37
CA GLY A 115 -28.06 0.74 -4.41
C GLY A 115 -29.53 0.89 -3.99
N TRP A 116 -29.88 0.60 -2.74
CA TRP A 116 -31.26 0.61 -2.23
C TRP A 116 -31.59 1.79 -1.31
N GLY A 117 -30.81 2.88 -1.37
CA GLY A 117 -31.01 4.07 -0.53
C GLY A 117 -30.71 3.85 0.97
N ALA A 118 -29.99 2.77 1.32
CA ALA A 118 -29.52 2.55 2.68
C ALA A 118 -28.61 3.71 3.13
N ASN A 119 -28.69 4.07 4.42
CA ASN A 119 -27.93 5.18 4.97
C ASN A 119 -26.41 4.90 4.97
N GLN A 120 -25.63 5.94 4.71
CA GLN A 120 -24.16 5.87 4.63
C GLN A 120 -23.66 4.82 3.63
N THR A 121 -24.36 4.71 2.49
CA THR A 121 -23.99 3.88 1.35
C THR A 121 -23.71 4.78 0.15
N THR A 122 -22.65 4.46 -0.60
CA THR A 122 -22.35 5.04 -1.91
C THR A 122 -21.82 3.93 -2.80
N ASP A 123 -21.61 4.20 -4.09
CA ASP A 123 -20.90 3.26 -4.95
C ASP A 123 -19.40 3.33 -4.64
N GLN A 124 -18.89 2.32 -3.92
CA GLN A 124 -17.47 2.17 -3.59
C GLN A 124 -16.73 1.26 -4.59
N GLN A 125 -17.41 0.74 -5.63
CA GLN A 125 -16.79 -0.10 -6.64
C GLN A 125 -15.87 0.74 -7.53
N HIS A 126 -14.60 0.33 -7.65
CA HIS A 126 -13.60 1.04 -8.44
C HIS A 126 -13.52 2.56 -8.15
N LEU A 127 -13.77 2.97 -6.90
CA LEU A 127 -13.90 4.38 -6.48
C LEU A 127 -12.73 5.27 -6.93
N PHE A 128 -11.53 4.70 -7.00
CA PHE A 128 -10.30 5.42 -7.36
C PHE A 128 -9.85 5.18 -8.82
N GLY A 129 -10.58 4.36 -9.59
CA GLY A 129 -10.28 4.06 -10.99
C GLY A 129 -8.81 3.67 -11.22
N GLY A 130 -8.18 4.32 -12.20
CA GLY A 130 -6.76 4.09 -12.54
C GLY A 130 -5.74 4.64 -11.55
N GLN A 131 -6.17 5.19 -10.40
CA GLN A 131 -5.24 5.68 -9.37
C GLN A 131 -4.72 4.57 -8.45
N VAL A 132 -5.29 3.36 -8.51
CA VAL A 132 -4.83 2.19 -7.72
C VAL A 132 -4.18 1.13 -8.61
N ARG A 133 -3.24 0.37 -8.05
CA ARG A 133 -2.62 -0.80 -8.69
C ARG A 133 -3.62 -1.94 -8.87
N ALA A 134 -4.50 -2.11 -7.89
CA ALA A 134 -5.57 -3.10 -7.92
C ALA A 134 -6.76 -2.66 -7.06
N PHE A 135 -7.92 -3.21 -7.40
CA PHE A 135 -9.16 -3.10 -6.64
C PHE A 135 -9.71 -4.51 -6.40
N HIS A 136 -10.11 -4.79 -5.16
CA HIS A 136 -10.73 -6.07 -4.78
C HIS A 136 -12.01 -5.84 -3.99
N THR A 137 -13.11 -6.40 -4.47
CA THR A 137 -14.32 -6.57 -3.66
C THR A 137 -14.19 -7.86 -2.88
N VAL A 138 -14.17 -7.75 -1.55
CA VAL A 138 -14.09 -8.90 -0.66
C VAL A 138 -15.46 -9.55 -0.55
N ASN A 139 -15.52 -10.89 -0.51
CA ASN A 139 -16.77 -11.59 -0.26
C ASN A 139 -17.28 -11.30 1.16
N THR A 140 -18.59 -11.45 1.38
CA THR A 140 -19.15 -11.40 2.73
C THR A 140 -18.47 -12.41 3.62
N ALA A 141 -18.24 -12.04 4.89
CA ALA A 141 -17.46 -12.84 5.82
C ALA A 141 -17.95 -14.30 5.95
N ASN A 142 -17.02 -15.24 5.86
CA ASN A 142 -17.21 -16.67 6.03
C ASN A 142 -16.04 -17.20 6.87
N ASP A 143 -16.34 -17.65 8.09
CA ASP A 143 -15.33 -18.13 9.04
C ASP A 143 -15.07 -19.65 8.97
N SER A 144 -15.55 -20.31 7.92
CA SER A 144 -15.03 -21.62 7.55
C SER A 144 -13.53 -21.55 7.24
N GLU A 145 -12.85 -22.68 7.38
CA GLU A 145 -11.42 -22.78 7.11
C GLU A 145 -11.06 -22.33 5.68
N GLU A 146 -11.91 -22.65 4.71
CA GLU A 146 -11.75 -22.21 3.33
C GLU A 146 -11.93 -20.70 3.17
N GLY A 147 -12.96 -20.11 3.79
CA GLY A 147 -13.18 -18.67 3.76
C GLY A 147 -12.02 -17.88 4.38
N LEU A 148 -11.50 -18.36 5.52
CA LEU A 148 -10.33 -17.75 6.16
C LEU A 148 -9.07 -17.87 5.29
N ARG A 149 -8.84 -19.02 4.63
CA ARG A 149 -7.75 -19.17 3.66
C ARG A 149 -7.87 -18.21 2.49
N GLN A 150 -9.07 -18.02 1.94
CA GLN A 150 -9.31 -17.08 0.84
C GLN A 150 -8.96 -15.64 1.25
N VAL A 151 -9.37 -15.22 2.45
CA VAL A 151 -9.00 -13.89 2.99
C VAL A 151 -7.49 -13.73 3.15
N ALA A 152 -6.80 -14.75 3.67
CA ALA A 152 -5.35 -14.72 3.81
C ALA A 152 -4.63 -14.65 2.44
N GLN A 153 -5.11 -15.39 1.45
CA GLN A 153 -4.58 -15.33 0.08
C GLN A 153 -4.77 -13.95 -0.55
N LEU A 154 -5.97 -13.36 -0.38
CA LEU A 154 -6.25 -12.01 -0.86
C LEU A 154 -5.33 -10.98 -0.19
N ALA A 155 -5.10 -11.10 1.12
CA ALA A 155 -4.19 -10.23 1.87
C ALA A 155 -2.76 -10.25 1.29
N ARG A 156 -2.22 -11.45 1.03
CA ARG A 156 -0.89 -11.62 0.42
C ARG A 156 -0.82 -11.03 -0.98
N ARG A 157 -1.87 -11.23 -1.77
CA ARG A 157 -1.99 -10.69 -3.13
C ARG A 157 -2.02 -9.16 -3.11
N ALA A 158 -2.87 -8.56 -2.28
CA ALA A 158 -2.96 -7.11 -2.15
C ALA A 158 -1.63 -6.49 -1.69
N PHE A 159 -0.96 -7.13 -0.72
CA PHE A 159 0.37 -6.71 -0.30
C PHE A 159 1.38 -6.74 -1.46
N GLN A 160 1.39 -7.81 -2.26
CA GLN A 160 2.26 -7.93 -3.43
C GLN A 160 1.95 -6.87 -4.49
N GLU A 161 0.68 -6.68 -4.85
CA GLU A 161 0.22 -5.70 -5.85
C GLU A 161 0.50 -4.26 -5.43
N SER A 162 0.53 -3.96 -4.12
CA SER A 162 0.91 -2.63 -3.61
C SER A 162 2.40 -2.32 -3.77
N ARG A 163 3.23 -3.32 -4.10
CA ARG A 163 4.69 -3.18 -4.17
C ARG A 163 5.30 -3.51 -5.53
N TRP A 164 4.68 -4.37 -6.32
CA TRP A 164 5.24 -4.90 -7.57
C TRP A 164 4.22 -4.77 -8.72
N PRO A 165 4.64 -4.41 -9.95
CA PRO A 165 6.00 -4.07 -10.41
C PRO A 165 6.45 -2.65 -10.07
N LEU A 166 5.52 -1.79 -9.70
CA LEU A 166 5.77 -0.44 -9.21
C LEU A 166 4.90 -0.25 -7.96
N PRO A 167 5.47 0.19 -6.82
CA PRO A 167 4.65 0.37 -5.64
C PRO A 167 3.56 1.42 -5.84
N GLY A 168 2.50 1.31 -5.06
CA GLY A 168 1.32 2.17 -5.18
C GLY A 168 0.15 1.70 -4.33
N PRO A 169 -0.96 2.45 -4.33
CA PRO A 169 -2.12 2.12 -3.52
C PRO A 169 -2.90 0.94 -4.10
N VAL A 170 -3.42 0.06 -3.24
CA VAL A 170 -4.39 -1.01 -3.55
C VAL A 170 -5.61 -0.81 -2.69
N HIS A 171 -6.81 -0.98 -3.27
CA HIS A 171 -8.08 -0.79 -2.59
C HIS A 171 -8.80 -2.12 -2.39
N LEU A 172 -9.14 -2.43 -1.14
CA LEU A 172 -10.02 -3.52 -0.76
C LEU A 172 -11.32 -2.94 -0.22
N ASN A 173 -12.44 -3.33 -0.83
CA ASN A 173 -13.77 -2.97 -0.36
C ASN A 173 -14.41 -4.15 0.38
N LEU A 174 -14.71 -3.97 1.67
CA LEU A 174 -15.09 -5.04 2.59
C LEU A 174 -16.57 -4.93 3.01
N PRO A 175 -17.47 -5.80 2.48
CA PRO A 175 -18.87 -5.78 2.86
C PRO A 175 -19.09 -6.40 4.23
N PHE A 176 -19.62 -5.62 5.17
CA PHE A 176 -19.91 -6.04 6.53
C PHE A 176 -21.40 -6.03 6.81
N ARG A 177 -21.96 -7.18 7.23
CA ARG A 177 -23.37 -7.39 7.59
C ARG A 177 -23.59 -7.21 9.10
N GLU A 178 -24.69 -6.61 9.50
CA GLU A 178 -25.04 -6.55 10.93
C GLU A 178 -25.44 -7.95 11.46
N PRO A 179 -25.14 -8.27 12.73
CA PRO A 179 -24.41 -7.47 13.71
C PRO A 179 -22.90 -7.40 13.42
N LEU A 180 -22.29 -6.23 13.66
CA LEU A 180 -20.86 -5.96 13.40
C LEU A 180 -19.93 -6.41 14.53
N LEU A 181 -20.50 -6.61 15.72
CA LEU A 181 -19.80 -7.08 16.89
C LEU A 181 -20.27 -8.49 17.24
N PRO A 182 -19.39 -9.35 17.73
CA PRO A 182 -19.82 -10.63 18.29
C PRO A 182 -20.49 -10.41 19.65
N GLU A 183 -21.52 -11.19 19.98
CA GLU A 183 -22.18 -11.16 21.30
C GLU A 183 -21.27 -11.67 22.44
N GLY A 184 -20.21 -12.41 22.10
CA GLY A 184 -19.14 -12.81 23.00
C GLY A 184 -17.80 -12.73 22.28
N TRP A 185 -16.76 -12.28 22.98
CA TRP A 185 -15.45 -12.08 22.37
C TRP A 185 -14.76 -13.41 22.08
N PRO A 186 -14.60 -13.81 20.79
CA PRO A 186 -13.83 -14.99 20.48
C PRO A 186 -12.36 -14.77 20.87
N PRO A 187 -11.61 -15.84 21.17
CA PRO A 187 -10.16 -15.75 21.30
C PRO A 187 -9.59 -15.14 20.02
N VAL A 188 -8.57 -14.30 20.17
CA VAL A 188 -7.88 -13.67 19.04
C VAL A 188 -7.33 -14.78 18.15
N VAL A 189 -7.70 -14.77 16.88
CA VAL A 189 -7.07 -15.65 15.89
C VAL A 189 -5.79 -14.96 15.44
N GLN A 190 -4.67 -15.35 16.03
CA GLN A 190 -3.37 -15.08 15.41
C GLN A 190 -3.23 -16.05 14.24
N GLY A 191 -3.57 -15.59 13.03
CA GLY A 191 -3.31 -16.39 11.84
C GLY A 191 -1.82 -16.74 11.78
N GLU A 192 -1.48 -17.95 11.36
CA GLU A 192 -0.07 -18.25 11.11
C GLU A 192 0.47 -17.24 10.09
N PRO A 193 1.59 -16.55 10.39
CA PRO A 193 2.16 -15.59 9.46
C PRO A 193 2.49 -16.31 8.15
N LEU A 194 1.69 -16.06 7.12
CA LEU A 194 2.06 -16.51 5.78
C LEU A 194 3.16 -15.57 5.29
N PRO A 195 4.31 -16.10 4.83
CA PRO A 195 5.35 -15.24 4.31
C PRO A 195 4.83 -14.47 3.09
N PRO A 196 5.32 -13.24 2.86
CA PRO A 196 4.98 -12.51 1.66
C PRO A 196 5.28 -13.36 0.41
N LEU A 197 4.49 -13.18 -0.65
CA LEU A 197 4.79 -13.84 -1.91
C LEU A 197 6.16 -13.35 -2.41
N PRO A 198 7.01 -14.23 -2.98
CA PRO A 198 8.26 -13.81 -3.58
C PRO A 198 7.98 -12.72 -4.61
N GLN A 199 8.73 -11.62 -4.54
CA GLN A 199 8.69 -10.62 -5.60
C GLN A 199 9.43 -11.20 -6.82
N PRO A 200 8.82 -11.20 -8.01
CA PRO A 200 9.54 -11.53 -9.23
C PRO A 200 10.76 -10.62 -9.36
N ALA A 201 11.91 -11.18 -9.71
CA ALA A 201 13.04 -10.34 -10.09
C ALA A 201 12.64 -9.53 -11.34
N PRO A 202 13.02 -8.24 -11.45
CA PRO A 202 12.87 -7.53 -12.70
C PRO A 202 13.63 -8.30 -13.80
N PRO A 203 13.06 -8.43 -15.01
CA PRO A 203 13.78 -9.05 -16.10
C PRO A 203 15.08 -8.28 -16.34
N PRO A 204 16.19 -8.96 -16.68
CA PRO A 204 17.41 -8.27 -17.04
C PRO A 204 17.14 -7.36 -18.25
N PRO A 205 17.89 -6.25 -18.39
CA PRO A 205 17.80 -5.42 -19.58
C PRO A 205 18.03 -6.25 -20.84
N ASP A 206 17.30 -5.93 -21.90
CA ASP A 206 17.50 -6.53 -23.22
C ASP A 206 18.94 -6.21 -23.71
N PRO A 207 19.76 -7.24 -24.07
CA PRO A 207 21.14 -7.03 -24.48
C PRO A 207 21.31 -6.08 -25.68
N ASP A 208 20.42 -6.18 -26.67
CA ASP A 208 20.47 -5.34 -27.88
C ASP A 208 20.05 -3.90 -27.56
N GLN A 209 19.09 -3.70 -26.65
CA GLN A 209 18.77 -2.36 -26.13
C GLN A 209 19.96 -1.76 -25.36
N MET A 210 20.64 -2.57 -24.54
CA MET A 210 21.80 -2.15 -23.77
C MET A 210 22.97 -1.74 -24.68
N GLU A 211 23.28 -2.54 -25.70
CA GLU A 211 24.37 -2.24 -26.65
C GLU A 211 24.10 -0.95 -27.45
N ARG A 212 22.85 -0.74 -27.87
CA ARG A 212 22.43 0.52 -28.52
C ARG A 212 22.58 1.73 -27.61
N LEU A 213 22.22 1.60 -26.33
CA LEU A 213 22.38 2.67 -25.34
C LEU A 213 23.86 3.00 -25.09
N VAL A 214 24.71 1.98 -24.88
CA VAL A 214 26.14 2.19 -24.68
C VAL A 214 26.79 2.85 -25.90
N SER A 215 26.39 2.45 -27.10
CA SER A 215 26.90 3.03 -28.35
C SER A 215 26.52 4.51 -28.52
N SER A 216 25.37 4.94 -27.98
CA SER A 216 24.95 6.35 -28.05
C SER A 216 25.54 7.24 -26.95
N LEU A 217 25.88 6.67 -25.79
CA LEU A 217 26.46 7.43 -24.67
C LEU A 217 27.88 7.93 -24.93
N GLY A 218 28.62 7.34 -25.89
CA GLY A 218 29.98 7.76 -26.26
C GLY A 218 30.07 8.87 -27.31
N SER A 219 28.95 9.31 -27.88
CA SER A 219 28.93 10.28 -28.99
C SER A 219 28.64 11.71 -28.51
N GLY A 220 29.64 12.35 -27.88
CA GLY A 220 29.63 13.80 -27.60
C GLY A 220 29.37 14.18 -26.12
N PRO A 221 29.19 15.49 -25.84
CA PRO A 221 29.00 15.99 -24.48
C PRO A 221 27.65 15.53 -23.91
N GLY A 222 27.69 14.92 -22.72
CA GLY A 222 26.52 14.40 -22.02
C GLY A 222 26.33 15.01 -20.63
N VAL A 223 25.18 14.77 -20.03
CA VAL A 223 24.86 15.12 -18.64
C VAL A 223 24.05 13.99 -18.01
N VAL A 224 24.33 13.67 -16.74
CA VAL A 224 23.51 12.76 -15.94
C VAL A 224 22.53 13.58 -15.12
N VAL A 225 21.23 13.28 -15.21
CA VAL A 225 20.19 13.98 -14.44
C VAL A 225 19.64 13.03 -13.38
N CYS A 226 19.79 13.40 -12.12
CA CYS A 226 19.33 12.63 -10.97
C CYS A 226 18.15 13.36 -10.32
N GLY A 227 16.93 12.91 -10.62
CA GLY A 227 15.69 13.41 -10.01
C GLY A 227 15.44 12.84 -8.60
N PRO A 228 14.27 13.13 -8.02
CA PRO A 228 13.86 12.62 -6.71
C PRO A 228 13.96 11.10 -6.60
N GLY A 229 14.54 10.62 -5.50
CA GLY A 229 14.70 9.21 -5.19
C GLY A 229 13.63 8.69 -4.27
N ASP A 230 12.42 8.44 -4.79
CA ASP A 230 11.35 7.78 -4.01
C ASP A 230 11.43 6.24 -4.07
N ARG A 231 12.44 5.70 -4.77
CA ARG A 231 12.72 4.26 -4.91
C ARG A 231 14.06 3.94 -4.25
N GLU A 232 14.39 2.66 -4.08
CA GLU A 232 15.80 2.26 -3.83
C GLU A 232 16.67 2.90 -4.93
N LEU A 233 17.36 3.97 -4.54
CA LEU A 233 18.29 4.64 -5.42
C LEU A 233 19.42 3.65 -5.72
N PRO A 234 19.94 3.63 -6.96
CA PRO A 234 21.18 2.95 -7.23
C PRO A 234 22.26 3.46 -6.27
N ASP A 235 23.17 2.59 -5.83
CA ASP A 235 24.29 2.96 -4.97
C ASP A 235 24.92 4.27 -5.50
N PRO A 236 24.96 5.35 -4.69
CA PRO A 236 25.56 6.62 -5.09
C PRO A 236 26.96 6.45 -5.71
N ALA A 237 27.76 5.50 -5.22
CA ALA A 237 29.09 5.23 -5.75
C ALA A 237 29.06 4.60 -7.17
N LEU A 238 28.01 3.84 -7.52
CA LEU A 238 27.83 3.35 -8.89
C LEU A 238 27.48 4.50 -9.84
N LEU A 239 26.61 5.41 -9.42
CA LEU A 239 26.24 6.58 -10.24
C LEU A 239 27.44 7.51 -10.47
N CYS A 240 28.24 7.77 -9.44
CA CYS A 240 29.45 8.58 -9.58
C CYS A 240 30.47 7.92 -10.54
N ARG A 241 30.71 6.62 -10.41
CA ARG A 241 31.59 5.89 -11.34
C ARG A 241 31.09 5.90 -12.79
N LEU A 242 29.77 5.86 -13.00
CA LEU A 242 29.20 6.00 -14.33
C LEU A 242 29.49 7.40 -14.90
N ALA A 243 29.23 8.44 -14.12
CA ALA A 243 29.48 9.82 -14.53
C ALA A 243 30.97 10.08 -14.82
N GLU A 244 31.87 9.49 -14.02
CA GLU A 244 33.32 9.52 -14.27
C GLU A 244 33.70 8.87 -15.61
N ARG A 245 33.17 7.68 -15.90
CA ARG A 245 33.47 6.97 -17.16
C ARG A 245 32.92 7.67 -18.39
N LEU A 246 31.80 8.37 -18.24
CA LEU A 246 31.19 9.17 -19.29
C LEU A 246 31.79 10.58 -19.41
N ASP A 247 32.70 10.95 -18.51
CA ASP A 247 33.19 12.31 -18.33
C ASP A 247 32.05 13.37 -18.27
N ALA A 248 30.93 13.00 -17.65
CA ALA A 248 29.72 13.81 -17.63
C ALA A 248 29.52 14.50 -16.27
N PRO A 249 29.04 15.76 -16.23
CA PRO A 249 28.53 16.36 -15.01
C PRO A 249 27.20 15.71 -14.59
N MET A 250 26.85 15.84 -13.30
CA MET A 250 25.61 15.32 -12.73
C MET A 250 24.73 16.45 -12.20
N LEU A 251 23.56 16.69 -12.79
CA LEU A 251 22.53 17.59 -12.24
C LEU A 251 21.74 16.83 -11.18
N VAL A 252 21.83 17.27 -9.92
CA VAL A 252 21.28 16.54 -8.77
C VAL A 252 20.18 17.33 -8.08
N ASP A 253 18.95 16.82 -8.16
CA ASP A 253 17.79 17.34 -7.44
C ASP A 253 17.99 17.24 -5.91
N PRO A 254 17.45 18.17 -5.09
CA PRO A 254 17.52 18.06 -3.62
C PRO A 254 17.01 16.73 -3.07
N LEU A 255 16.02 16.14 -3.72
CA LEU A 255 15.39 14.88 -3.30
C LEU A 255 16.06 13.65 -3.92
N SER A 256 17.13 13.81 -4.70
CA SER A 256 17.84 12.70 -5.34
C SER A 256 18.60 11.78 -4.37
N GLY A 257 18.74 12.17 -3.10
CA GLY A 257 19.56 11.47 -2.12
C GLY A 257 21.08 11.59 -2.36
N LEU A 258 21.53 12.30 -3.40
CA LEU A 258 22.93 12.36 -3.81
C LEU A 258 23.66 13.65 -3.38
N ARG A 259 22.95 14.66 -2.88
CA ARG A 259 23.58 15.93 -2.45
C ARG A 259 24.45 15.78 -1.19
N PHE A 260 24.14 14.79 -0.36
CA PHE A 260 24.81 14.52 0.92
C PHE A 260 25.26 13.06 0.99
N GLY A 261 26.33 12.75 1.71
CA GLY A 261 26.87 11.39 1.84
C GLY A 261 28.39 11.34 1.73
N SER A 262 28.95 10.13 1.75
CA SER A 262 30.38 9.85 1.68
C SER A 262 30.90 9.52 0.28
N HIS A 263 30.04 9.48 -0.74
CA HIS A 263 30.43 9.26 -2.13
C HIS A 263 31.19 10.45 -2.71
N ASP A 264 31.83 10.24 -3.87
CA ASP A 264 32.47 11.35 -4.60
C ASP A 264 31.42 12.36 -5.07
N ARG A 265 31.74 13.63 -4.90
CA ARG A 265 30.86 14.77 -5.23
C ARG A 265 31.50 15.73 -6.23
N SER A 266 32.68 15.40 -6.76
CA SER A 266 33.47 16.25 -7.66
C SER A 266 32.72 16.69 -8.93
N ARG A 267 31.76 15.86 -9.40
CA ARG A 267 30.98 16.08 -10.63
C ARG A 267 29.54 16.55 -10.37
N LEU A 268 29.14 16.78 -9.12
CA LEU A 268 27.78 17.20 -8.78
C LEU A 268 27.56 18.69 -9.06
N LEU A 269 26.50 18.98 -9.79
CA LEU A 269 25.96 20.31 -10.03
C LEU A 269 24.70 20.48 -9.19
N VAL A 270 24.85 21.19 -8.07
CA VAL A 270 23.79 21.44 -7.07
C VAL A 270 23.23 22.86 -7.08
N HIS A 271 23.88 23.75 -7.84
CA HIS A 271 23.47 25.13 -8.06
C HIS A 271 23.14 25.31 -9.54
N TYR A 272 21.85 25.35 -9.85
CA TYR A 272 21.29 25.55 -11.18
C TYR A 272 20.04 26.43 -11.07
#